data_AF-A0A935XU77-F1
#
_entry.id   AF-A0A935XU77-F1
#
_cell.length_a   1.000
_cell.length_b   1.000
_cell.length_c   1.000
_cell.angle_alpha   90.00
_cell.angle_beta   90.00
_cell.angle_gamma   90.00
#
_symmetry.space_group_name_H-M   'P 1'
#
loop_
_entity.id
_entity.type
_entity.pdbx_description
1 polymer ?
#
loop_
_entity_poly.entity_id
_entity_poly.type
_entity_poly.pdbx_seq_one_letter_code
_entity_poly.pdbx_strand_id
1 'polypeptide(L)'
;MDHDQTMKLVTNLDRTAIEAKLEQVRVAAQAKNLGELAMLFTGVEGMPRAQIEQRIRNALKWLADKPEHKGMSALLELVEINLPNLK
;
A
#
# COMPACT_ATOMS: atom_id res chain seq x y z
N MET A 1 24.46 -17.31 -6.90
CA MET A 1 23.81 -16.80 -5.68
C MET A 1 23.49 -15.29 -5.85
N ASP A 2 22.93 -14.95 -7.01
CA ASP A 2 21.65 -14.24 -7.21
C ASP A 2 21.33 -13.03 -6.32
N HIS A 3 21.97 -11.90 -6.60
CA HIS A 3 21.56 -10.57 -6.11
C HIS A 3 20.73 -9.77 -7.13
N ASP A 4 20.19 -10.42 -8.17
CA ASP A 4 19.42 -9.78 -9.26
C ASP A 4 17.89 -9.87 -9.08
N GLN A 5 17.40 -10.40 -7.95
CA GLN A 5 15.95 -10.52 -7.68
C GLN A 5 15.36 -9.32 -6.94
N THR A 6 16.18 -8.42 -6.39
CA THR A 6 15.71 -7.36 -5.49
C THR A 6 14.95 -6.24 -6.20
N MET A 7 15.04 -6.13 -7.54
CA MET A 7 14.35 -5.07 -8.30
C MET A 7 13.25 -5.56 -9.26
N LYS A 8 13.19 -6.85 -9.59
CA LYS A 8 12.11 -7.41 -10.46
C LYS A 8 10.77 -7.60 -9.73
N LEU A 9 10.80 -7.62 -8.40
CA LEU A 9 9.62 -7.83 -7.55
C LEU A 9 8.69 -6.61 -7.44
N VAL A 10 9.14 -5.42 -7.84
CA VAL A 10 8.37 -4.18 -7.61
C VAL A 10 7.20 -4.01 -8.59
N THR A 11 7.23 -4.72 -9.72
CA THR A 11 6.29 -4.54 -10.85
C THR A 11 5.32 -5.70 -11.08
N ASN A 12 5.47 -6.81 -10.36
CA ASN A 12 4.58 -7.99 -10.42
C ASN A 12 4.09 -8.34 -9.01
N LEU A 13 3.42 -7.41 -8.35
CA LEU A 13 2.72 -7.78 -7.11
C LEU A 13 1.41 -8.50 -7.45
N ASP A 14 1.33 -9.75 -7.02
CA ASP A 14 0.07 -10.49 -6.96
C ASP A 14 -0.83 -9.98 -5.83
N ARG A 15 -2.09 -10.42 -5.81
CA ARG A 15 -3.09 -10.01 -4.81
C ARG A 15 -2.58 -10.13 -3.37
N THR A 16 -1.99 -11.26 -3.02
CA THR A 16 -1.44 -11.50 -1.68
C THR A 16 -0.31 -10.51 -1.34
N ALA A 17 0.53 -10.16 -2.31
CA ALA A 17 1.63 -9.21 -2.10
C ALA A 17 1.12 -7.77 -1.95
N ILE A 18 0.06 -7.40 -2.69
CA ILE A 18 -0.65 -6.13 -2.53
C ILE A 18 -1.27 -6.04 -1.14
N GLU A 19 -2.02 -7.06 -0.73
CA GLU A 19 -2.65 -7.13 0.60
C GLU A 19 -1.60 -7.05 1.72
N ALA A 20 -0.49 -7.78 1.60
CA ALA A 20 0.61 -7.74 2.56
C ALA A 20 1.28 -6.35 2.65
N LYS A 21 1.40 -5.61 1.54
CA LYS A 21 1.92 -4.23 1.56
C LYS A 21 0.94 -3.27 2.21
N LEU A 22 -0.36 -3.41 1.95
CA LEU A 22 -1.39 -2.58 2.56
C LEU A 22 -1.51 -2.85 4.07
N GLU A 23 -1.32 -4.10 4.48
CA GLU A 23 -1.17 -4.45 5.90
C GLU A 23 0.07 -3.79 6.50
N GLN A 24 1.23 -3.82 5.83
CA GLN A 24 2.43 -3.14 6.31
C GLN A 24 2.19 -1.64 6.50
N VAL A 25 1.49 -0.98 5.56
CA VAL A 25 1.10 0.42 5.70
C VAL A 25 0.16 0.62 6.89
N ARG A 26 -0.81 -0.28 7.10
CA ARG A 26 -1.71 -0.26 8.27
C ARG A 26 -0.93 -0.35 9.59
N VAL A 27 -0.03 -1.32 9.71
CA VAL A 27 0.78 -1.53 10.93
C VAL A 27 1.70 -0.34 11.16
N ALA A 28 2.34 0.18 10.12
CA ALA A 28 3.17 1.37 10.22
C ALA A 28 2.35 2.61 10.61
N ALA A 29 1.13 2.76 10.09
CA ALA A 29 0.20 3.81 10.48
C ALA A 29 -0.18 3.70 11.97
N GLN A 30 -0.50 2.50 12.46
CA GLN A 30 -0.78 2.26 13.88
C GLN A 30 0.44 2.60 14.77
N ALA A 31 1.63 2.17 14.38
CA ALA A 31 2.87 2.48 15.10
C ALA A 31 3.16 3.99 15.17
N LYS A 32 2.70 4.76 14.18
CA LYS A 32 2.79 6.23 14.14
C LYS A 32 1.58 6.95 14.75
N ASN A 33 0.67 6.23 15.43
CA ASN A 33 -0.58 6.77 15.97
C ASN A 33 -1.52 7.39 14.91
N LEU A 34 -1.41 6.96 13.66
CA LEU A 34 -2.25 7.41 12.53
C LEU A 34 -3.48 6.50 12.40
N GLY A 35 -4.37 6.57 13.40
CA GLY A 35 -5.56 5.73 13.47
C GLY A 35 -6.46 5.85 12.23
N GLU A 36 -6.61 7.05 11.68
CA GLU A 36 -7.40 7.30 10.46
C GLU A 36 -6.85 6.54 9.25
N LEU A 37 -5.52 6.58 9.07
CA LEU A 37 -4.85 5.89 7.97
C LEU A 37 -4.92 4.37 8.15
N ALA A 38 -4.75 3.87 9.37
CA ALA A 38 -4.90 2.45 9.67
C ALA A 38 -6.33 1.94 9.42
N MET A 39 -7.35 2.75 9.73
CA MET A 39 -8.75 2.39 9.48
C MET A 39 -9.05 2.25 7.98
N LEU A 40 -8.44 3.08 7.12
CA LEU A 40 -8.61 2.97 5.65
C LEU A 40 -8.15 1.61 5.10
N PHE A 41 -7.13 1.00 5.69
CA PHE A 41 -6.60 -0.31 5.26
C PHE A 41 -7.08 -1.47 6.13
N THR A 42 -8.03 -1.22 7.03
CA THR A 42 -8.66 -2.29 7.80
C THR A 42 -9.58 -3.10 6.89
N GLY A 43 -9.44 -4.43 6.94
CA GLY A 43 -10.22 -5.37 6.13
C GLY A 43 -9.96 -5.27 4.62
N VAL A 44 -8.77 -4.82 4.20
CA VAL A 44 -8.43 -4.66 2.78
C VAL A 44 -8.27 -6.00 2.03
N GLU A 45 -8.10 -7.08 2.79
CA GLU A 45 -8.04 -8.45 2.30
C GLU A 45 -9.36 -8.84 1.61
N GLY A 46 -9.27 -9.34 0.38
CA GLY A 46 -10.44 -9.76 -0.38
C GLY A 46 -11.20 -8.63 -1.08
N MET A 47 -10.84 -7.36 -0.88
CA MET A 47 -11.53 -6.22 -1.51
C MET A 47 -11.34 -6.17 -3.03
N PRO A 48 -12.36 -5.65 -3.76
CA PRO A 48 -12.22 -5.40 -5.19
C PRO A 48 -11.20 -4.28 -5.44
N ARG A 49 -10.46 -4.40 -6.54
CA ARG A 49 -9.40 -3.45 -6.94
C ARG A 49 -9.83 -1.99 -6.87
N ALA A 50 -11.06 -1.67 -7.26
CA ALA A 50 -11.59 -0.30 -7.29
C ALA A 50 -11.74 0.29 -5.88
N GLN A 51 -12.13 -0.53 -4.90
CA GLN A 51 -12.19 -0.08 -3.51
C GLN A 51 -10.79 0.11 -2.92
N ILE A 52 -9.86 -0.79 -3.24
CA ILE A 52 -8.46 -0.66 -2.82
C ILE A 52 -7.85 0.62 -3.41
N GLU A 53 -8.04 0.86 -4.70
CA GLU A 53 -7.60 2.08 -5.40
C GLU A 53 -8.14 3.35 -4.74
N GLN A 54 -9.44 3.37 -4.41
CA GLN A 54 -10.06 4.52 -3.76
C GLN A 54 -9.48 4.79 -2.37
N ARG A 55 -9.21 3.73 -1.58
CA ARG A 55 -8.56 3.84 -0.27
C ARG A 55 -7.12 4.32 -0.38
N ILE A 56 -6.37 3.82 -1.35
CA ILE A 56 -4.99 4.25 -1.62
C ILE A 56 -4.95 5.73 -2.00
N ARG A 57 -5.79 6.17 -2.94
CA ARG A 57 -5.85 7.60 -3.33
C ARG A 57 -6.24 8.51 -2.16
N ASN A 58 -7.19 8.09 -1.33
CA ASN A 58 -7.56 8.84 -0.12
C ASN A 58 -6.38 8.93 0.87
N ALA A 59 -5.66 7.82 1.08
CA ALA A 59 -4.48 7.78 1.92
C ALA A 59 -3.34 8.65 1.38
N LEU A 60 -3.05 8.58 0.07
CA LEU A 60 -2.05 9.42 -0.59
C LEU A 60 -2.37 10.90 -0.46
N LYS A 61 -3.65 11.28 -0.65
CA LYS A 61 -4.10 12.66 -0.44
C LYS A 61 -3.90 13.11 1.00
N TRP A 62 -4.22 12.26 1.99
CA TRP A 62 -4.02 12.57 3.41
C TRP A 62 -2.55 12.64 3.83
N LEU A 63 -1.70 11.84 3.16
CA LEU A 63 -0.24 11.83 3.34
C LEU A 63 0.47 12.96 2.59
N ALA A 64 -0.17 13.58 1.60
CA ALA A 64 0.40 14.69 0.84
C ALA A 64 0.76 15.87 1.76
N ASP A 65 -0.06 16.12 2.79
CA ASP A 65 0.19 17.13 3.82
C ASP A 65 1.21 16.68 4.89
N LYS A 66 1.72 15.43 4.85
CA LYS A 66 2.57 14.83 5.90
C LYS A 66 3.86 14.25 5.31
N PRO A 67 4.86 15.08 5.00
CA PRO A 67 6.13 14.64 4.40
C PRO A 67 6.95 13.69 5.30
N GLU A 68 6.70 13.70 6.61
CA GLU A 68 7.23 12.76 7.61
C GLU A 68 6.78 11.30 7.42
N HIS A 69 5.81 11.07 6.53
CA HIS A 69 5.28 9.75 6.19
C HIS A 69 5.52 9.37 4.73
N LYS A 70 6.46 10.05 4.04
CA LYS A 70 6.84 9.76 2.64
C LYS A 70 7.11 8.28 2.34
N GLY A 71 7.65 7.52 3.30
CA GLY A 71 7.85 6.07 3.14
C GLY A 71 6.55 5.29 2.95
N MET A 72 5.46 5.71 3.63
CA MET A 72 4.13 5.12 3.44
C MET A 72 3.55 5.53 2.09
N SER A 73 3.73 6.80 1.69
CA SER A 73 3.29 7.29 0.38
C SER A 73 3.93 6.48 -0.75
N ALA A 74 5.25 6.28 -0.70
CA ALA A 74 5.97 5.49 -1.70
C ALA A 74 5.49 4.03 -1.77
N LEU A 75 5.18 3.40 -0.63
CA LEU A 75 4.60 2.06 -0.60
C LEU A 75 3.21 2.01 -1.24
N LEU A 76 2.39 3.03 -0.98
CA LEU A 76 1.04 3.15 -1.52
C LEU A 76 1.05 3.41 -3.03
N GLU A 77 1.93 4.30 -3.50
CA GLU A 77 2.15 4.53 -4.94
C GLU A 77 2.57 3.24 -5.62
N LEU A 78 3.51 2.50 -5.04
CA LEU A 78 3.96 1.20 -5.55
C LEU A 78 2.80 0.20 -5.66
N VAL A 79 1.93 0.12 -4.65
CA VAL A 79 0.73 -0.71 -4.72
C VAL A 79 -0.22 -0.21 -5.82
N GLU A 80 -0.43 1.10 -5.95
CA GLU A 80 -1.30 1.71 -6.97
C GLU A 80 -0.90 1.28 -8.39
N ILE A 81 0.39 1.33 -8.73
CA ILE A 81 0.88 0.93 -10.07
C ILE A 81 0.63 -0.57 -10.34
N ASN A 82 0.56 -1.38 -9.29
CA ASN A 82 0.37 -2.82 -9.36
C ASN A 82 -1.11 -3.25 -9.24
N LEU A 83 -2.05 -2.37 -8.89
CA LEU A 83 -3.48 -2.70 -8.83
C LEU A 83 -4.04 -3.32 -10.12
N PRO A 84 -3.57 -2.97 -11.33
CA PRO A 84 -4.00 -3.65 -12.56
C PRO A 84 -3.69 -5.16 -12.57
N ASN A 85 -2.77 -5.64 -11.74
CA ASN A 85 -2.46 -7.06 -11.59
C ASN A 85 -3.52 -7.82 -10.77
N LEU A 86 -4.41 -7.12 -10.06
CA LEU A 86 -5.58 -7.70 -9.41
C LEU A 86 -6.62 -8.06 -10.48
N LYS A 87 -6.48 -9.27 -11.04
CA LYS A 87 -7.47 -9.89 -11.94
C LYS A 87 -8.73 -10.32 -11.20
#